data_AF-A0A255TRX5-F1
#
_entry.id   AF-A0A255TRX5-F1
#
_cell.length_a   1.000
_cell.length_b   1.000
_cell.length_c   1.000
_cell.angle_alpha   90.00
_cell.angle_beta   90.00
_cell.angle_gamma   90.00
#
_symmetry.space_group_name_H-M   'P 1'
#
loop_
_entity.id
_entity.type
_entity.pdbx_description
1 polymer ?
#
loop_
_entity_poly.entity_id
_entity_poly.type
_entity_poly.pdbx_seq_one_letter_code
_entity_poly.pdbx_strand_id
1 'polypeptide(L)'
;MDNRLLYYNYDEALRYLENRLLNMKQGSLKRSRLKIVAKPVLLLAVLKAIDCGKITRNHIEYDDVKQIYEGTFRKFFMQAQQENLTPMYYPWYYMKTDEFCKLAWKNGETTTPAQGEGWIKNM
;
A
#
# COMPACT_ATOMS: atom_id res chain seq x y z
N MET A 1 4.48 -22.61 -18.87
CA MET A 1 4.01 -21.22 -18.81
C MET A 1 2.51 -21.25 -18.62
N ASP A 2 1.97 -20.50 -17.65
CA ASP A 2 0.52 -20.45 -17.42
C ASP A 2 -0.15 -19.65 -18.55
N ASN A 3 -0.91 -20.32 -19.41
CA ASN A 3 -1.55 -19.73 -20.59
C ASN A 3 -2.71 -18.78 -20.25
N ARG A 4 -3.08 -18.61 -18.97
CA ARG A 4 -4.16 -17.69 -18.56
C ARG A 4 -3.84 -16.22 -18.80
N LEU A 5 -2.56 -15.84 -18.86
CA LEU A 5 -2.14 -14.45 -19.10
C LEU A 5 -2.20 -14.03 -20.57
N LEU A 6 -2.24 -14.98 -21.51
CA LEU A 6 -2.29 -14.69 -22.96
C LEU A 6 -3.60 -14.02 -23.40
N TYR A 7 -4.66 -14.11 -22.58
CA TYR A 7 -5.98 -13.52 -22.85
C TYR A 7 -6.37 -12.43 -21.86
N TYR A 8 -5.42 -11.96 -21.02
CA TYR A 8 -5.72 -10.91 -20.07
C TYR A 8 -5.71 -9.55 -20.77
N ASN A 9 -6.82 -8.80 -20.65
CA ASN A 9 -6.93 -7.47 -21.22
C ASN A 9 -6.14 -6.46 -20.36
N TYR A 10 -4.84 -6.36 -20.62
CA TYR A 10 -3.93 -5.49 -19.87
C TYR A 10 -4.33 -4.02 -19.93
N ASP A 11 -4.91 -3.55 -21.05
CA ASP A 11 -5.37 -2.17 -21.18
C ASP A 11 -6.56 -1.89 -20.26
N GLU A 12 -7.50 -2.83 -20.14
CA GLU A 12 -8.63 -2.71 -19.23
C GLU A 12 -8.18 -2.79 -17.76
N ALA A 13 -7.26 -3.68 -17.45
CA ALA A 13 -6.67 -3.78 -16.12
C ALA A 13 -5.91 -2.50 -15.73
N LEU A 14 -5.15 -1.92 -16.66
CA LEU A 14 -4.45 -0.65 -16.45
C LEU A 14 -5.45 0.47 -16.19
N ARG A 15 -6.47 0.63 -17.06
CA ARG A 15 -7.53 1.64 -16.87
C ARG A 15 -8.23 1.49 -15.52
N TYR A 16 -8.55 0.25 -15.13
CA TYR A 16 -9.13 -0.03 -13.83
C TYR A 16 -8.21 0.43 -12.70
N LEU A 17 -6.92 0.04 -12.72
CA LEU A 17 -5.94 0.41 -11.70
C LEU A 17 -5.73 1.93 -11.62
N GLU A 18 -5.58 2.62 -12.76
CA GLU A 18 -5.44 4.08 -12.84
C GLU A 18 -6.63 4.79 -12.20
N ASN A 19 -7.86 4.38 -12.55
CA ASN A 19 -9.06 4.96 -11.96
C ASN A 19 -9.11 4.74 -10.45
N ARG A 20 -8.67 3.57 -9.95
CA ARG A 20 -8.61 3.31 -8.50
C ARG A 20 -7.54 4.14 -7.81
N LEU A 21 -6.39 4.35 -8.43
CA LEU A 21 -5.33 5.22 -7.91
C LEU A 21 -5.82 6.66 -7.75
N LEU A 22 -6.50 7.19 -8.77
CA LEU A 22 -7.03 8.56 -8.75
C LEU A 22 -8.12 8.77 -7.70
N ASN A 23 -8.94 7.73 -7.44
CA ASN A 23 -10.05 7.78 -6.50
C ASN A 23 -9.74 7.13 -5.13
N MET A 24 -8.46 6.90 -4.82
CA MET A 24 -8.04 6.26 -3.58
C MET A 24 -8.48 7.09 -2.36
N LYS A 25 -9.11 6.43 -1.39
CA LYS A 25 -9.54 7.08 -0.14
C LYS A 25 -8.33 7.40 0.73
N GLN A 26 -8.08 8.68 0.93
CA GLN A 26 -6.98 9.20 1.76
C GLN A 26 -7.52 9.93 3.00
N GLY A 27 -6.84 9.74 4.13
CA GLY A 27 -7.06 10.54 5.33
C GLY A 27 -6.72 12.00 5.10
N SER A 28 -7.26 12.90 5.92
CA SER A 28 -6.90 14.31 5.92
C SER A 28 -5.96 14.62 7.09
N LEU A 29 -5.00 15.50 6.88
CA LEU A 29 -4.19 16.04 7.97
C LEU A 29 -5.10 16.86 8.91
N LYS A 30 -4.92 16.70 10.23
CA LYS A 30 -5.77 17.40 11.21
C LYS A 30 -5.72 18.91 10.96
N ARG A 31 -6.90 19.54 10.97
CA ARG A 31 -7.07 21.00 10.82
C ARG A 31 -6.52 21.56 9.49
N SER A 32 -6.38 20.72 8.47
CA SER A 32 -5.89 21.10 7.14
C SER A 32 -6.76 20.47 6.04
N ARG A 33 -6.78 21.11 4.85
CA ARG A 33 -7.39 20.52 3.63
C ARG A 33 -6.46 19.53 2.93
N LEU A 34 -5.23 19.38 3.43
CA LEU A 34 -4.21 18.49 2.86
C LEU A 34 -4.53 17.01 3.12
N LYS A 35 -4.23 16.18 2.13
CA LYS A 35 -4.40 14.72 2.19
C LYS A 35 -3.13 14.02 2.68
N ILE A 36 -3.31 12.94 3.43
CA ILE A 36 -2.23 12.07 3.89
C ILE A 36 -1.81 11.16 2.74
N VAL A 37 -0.56 11.29 2.31
CA VAL A 37 -0.01 10.58 1.13
C VAL A 37 0.45 9.15 1.43
N ALA A 38 0.17 8.61 2.62
CA ALA A 38 0.68 7.32 3.07
C ALA A 38 0.30 6.13 2.18
N LYS A 39 -0.96 6.04 1.73
CA LYS A 39 -1.40 4.95 0.84
C LYS A 39 -0.78 5.06 -0.57
N PRO A 40 -0.79 6.23 -1.24
CA PRO A 40 -0.06 6.40 -2.50
C PRO A 40 1.43 6.06 -2.39
N VAL A 41 2.08 6.47 -1.31
CA VAL A 41 3.49 6.16 -1.04
C VAL A 41 3.70 4.66 -0.84
N LEU A 42 2.80 3.96 -0.15
CA LEU A 42 2.85 2.50 0.01
C LEU A 42 2.77 1.79 -1.34
N LEU A 43 1.85 2.18 -2.22
CA LEU A 43 1.76 1.60 -3.55
C LEU A 43 3.02 1.84 -4.38
N LEU A 44 3.57 3.06 -4.34
CA LEU A 44 4.83 3.34 -5.03
C LEU A 44 5.98 2.51 -4.47
N ALA A 45 6.01 2.25 -3.15
CA ALA A 45 7.00 1.39 -2.54
C ALA A 45 6.86 -0.08 -2.98
N VAL A 46 5.63 -0.58 -3.11
CA VAL A 46 5.34 -1.91 -3.68
C VAL A 46 5.81 -2.00 -5.13
N LEU A 47 5.47 -1.02 -5.97
CA LEU A 47 5.90 -0.99 -7.37
C LEU A 47 7.42 -0.99 -7.51
N LYS A 48 8.12 -0.21 -6.67
CA LYS A 48 9.59 -0.22 -6.62
C LYS A 48 10.17 -1.55 -6.15
N ALA A 49 9.52 -2.22 -5.19
CA ALA A 49 9.94 -3.52 -4.71
C ALA A 49 9.77 -4.61 -5.78
N ILE A 50 8.75 -4.49 -6.62
CA ILE A 50 8.56 -5.34 -7.82
C ILE A 50 9.64 -5.02 -8.86
N ASP A 51 9.85 -3.74 -9.17
CA ASP A 51 10.82 -3.28 -10.17
C ASP A 51 12.26 -3.70 -9.85
N CYS A 52 12.66 -3.67 -8.56
CA CYS A 52 13.98 -4.14 -8.13
C CYS A 52 14.09 -5.66 -7.93
N GLY A 53 13.03 -6.42 -8.23
CA GLY A 53 13.01 -7.88 -8.11
C GLY A 53 12.93 -8.41 -6.67
N LYS A 54 12.66 -7.56 -5.68
CA LYS A 54 12.45 -7.99 -4.29
C LYS A 54 11.14 -8.76 -4.12
N ILE A 55 10.09 -8.34 -4.84
CA ILE A 55 8.81 -9.02 -4.92
C ILE A 55 8.70 -9.72 -6.27
N THR A 56 8.68 -11.05 -6.26
CA THR A 56 8.63 -11.88 -7.48
C THR A 56 7.37 -12.71 -7.61
N ARG A 57 6.54 -12.72 -6.56
CA ARG A 57 5.29 -13.47 -6.49
C ARG A 57 4.12 -12.52 -6.26
N ASN A 58 2.91 -12.96 -6.56
CA ASN A 58 1.69 -12.23 -6.20
C ASN A 58 1.38 -12.34 -4.70
N HIS A 59 2.40 -12.07 -3.87
CA HIS A 59 2.38 -12.08 -2.43
C HIS A 59 3.35 -11.01 -1.95
N ILE A 60 2.89 -10.11 -1.09
CA ILE A 60 3.64 -8.95 -0.65
C ILE A 60 3.79 -9.06 0.87
N GLU A 61 5.02 -9.30 1.33
CA GLU A 61 5.32 -9.30 2.76
C GLU A 61 5.54 -7.88 3.26
N TYR A 62 5.13 -7.60 4.50
CA TYR A 62 5.32 -6.29 5.12
C TYR A 62 6.80 -5.88 5.15
N ASP A 63 7.68 -6.77 5.60
CA ASP A 63 9.10 -6.47 5.76
C ASP A 63 9.83 -6.26 4.42
N ASP A 64 9.29 -6.81 3.32
CA ASP A 64 9.83 -6.57 1.99
C ASP A 64 9.69 -5.11 1.57
N VAL A 65 8.62 -4.44 1.99
CA VAL A 65 8.27 -3.09 1.56
C VAL A 65 8.71 -2.02 2.56
N LYS A 66 8.85 -2.37 3.85
CA LYS A 66 9.05 -1.41 4.96
C LYS A 66 10.14 -0.38 4.69
N GLN A 67 11.35 -0.82 4.36
CA GLN A 67 12.49 0.06 4.14
C GLN A 67 12.30 0.97 2.90
N ILE A 68 11.69 0.43 1.84
CA ILE A 68 11.42 1.17 0.60
C ILE A 68 10.34 2.23 0.83
N TYR A 69 9.33 1.91 1.63
CA TYR A 69 8.27 2.82 2.04
C TYR A 69 8.83 4.01 2.80
N GLU A 70 9.62 3.78 3.85
CA GLU A 70 10.18 4.87 4.66
C GLU A 70 11.07 5.80 3.83
N GLY A 71 11.92 5.22 2.97
CA GLY A 71 12.75 5.99 2.04
C GLY A 71 11.94 6.76 1.00
N THR A 72 10.85 6.17 0.48
CA THR A 72 9.97 6.83 -0.48
C THR A 72 9.16 7.94 0.18
N PHE A 73 8.60 7.72 1.37
CA PHE A 73 7.81 8.71 2.10
C PHE A 73 8.63 9.97 2.38
N ARG A 74 9.90 9.81 2.80
CA ARG A 74 10.80 10.95 3.04
C ARG A 74 11.01 11.81 1.80
N LYS A 75 11.03 11.23 0.59
CA LYS A 75 11.16 12.00 -0.66
C LYS A 75 9.93 12.89 -0.94
N PHE A 76 8.74 12.40 -0.61
CA PHE A 76 7.49 13.12 -0.81
C PHE A 76 7.05 13.97 0.39
N PHE A 77 7.73 13.83 1.53
CA PHE A 77 7.40 14.48 2.79
C PHE A 77 7.24 16.00 2.65
N MET A 78 8.22 16.67 2.03
CA MET A 78 8.20 18.12 1.82
C MET A 78 7.13 18.55 0.81
N GLN A 79 7.00 17.82 -0.30
CA GLN A 79 6.04 18.12 -1.37
C GLN A 79 4.59 17.98 -0.88
N ALA A 80 4.34 17.00 -0.01
CA ALA A 80 3.04 16.71 0.56
C ALA A 80 2.72 17.53 1.82
N GLN A 81 3.64 18.41 2.26
CA GLN A 81 3.50 19.23 3.47
C GLN A 81 3.12 18.38 4.70
N GLN A 82 3.72 17.19 4.83
CA GLN A 82 3.53 16.30 5.97
C GLN A 82 4.52 16.69 7.07
N GLU A 83 4.07 16.73 8.33
CA GLU A 83 4.95 17.02 9.47
C GLU A 83 5.57 15.76 10.06
N ASN A 84 4.95 14.59 9.82
CA ASN A 84 5.36 13.33 10.42
C ASN A 84 5.30 12.19 9.41
N LEU A 85 6.25 11.26 9.51
CA LEU A 85 6.17 9.98 8.82
C LEU A 85 4.93 9.25 9.34
N THR A 86 4.02 8.87 8.43
CA THR A 86 2.96 7.93 8.80
C THR A 86 3.57 6.52 8.86
N PRO A 87 3.56 5.83 10.02
CA PRO A 87 4.06 4.45 10.10
C PRO A 87 3.35 3.52 9.11
N MET A 88 4.09 2.62 8.45
CA MET A 88 3.57 1.81 7.33
C MET A 88 2.40 0.90 7.71
N TYR A 89 2.31 0.44 8.97
CA TYR A 89 1.21 -0.39 9.43
C TYR A 89 -0.17 0.28 9.26
N TYR A 90 -0.25 1.63 9.28
CA TYR A 90 -1.49 2.35 9.04
C TYR A 90 -1.97 2.23 7.59
N PRO A 91 -1.25 2.72 6.56
CA PRO A 91 -1.69 2.56 5.19
C PRO A 91 -1.84 1.08 4.86
N TRP A 92 -0.98 0.19 5.36
CA TRP A 92 -1.09 -1.27 5.16
C TRP A 92 -2.44 -1.82 5.62
N TYR A 93 -2.85 -1.53 6.85
CA TYR A 93 -4.19 -1.91 7.33
C TYR A 93 -5.29 -1.30 6.48
N TYR A 94 -5.21 0.01 6.21
CA TYR A 94 -6.27 0.71 5.51
C TYR A 94 -6.33 0.39 4.01
N MET A 95 -5.35 -0.33 3.45
CA MET A 95 -5.46 -0.88 2.09
C MET A 95 -6.68 -1.79 1.94
N LYS A 96 -7.16 -2.44 3.01
CA LYS A 96 -8.39 -3.24 2.97
C LYS A 96 -9.65 -2.45 2.63
N THR A 97 -9.61 -1.12 2.82
CA THR A 97 -10.71 -0.24 2.44
C THR A 97 -10.74 0.06 0.93
N ASP A 98 -9.69 -0.34 0.22
CA ASP A 98 -9.57 -0.25 -1.22
C ASP A 98 -9.67 -1.67 -1.83
N GLU A 99 -10.54 -1.87 -2.81
CA GLU A 99 -10.92 -3.22 -3.30
C GLU A 99 -9.80 -3.98 -4.02
N PHE A 100 -8.66 -3.35 -4.28
CA PHE A 100 -7.53 -3.97 -4.97
C PHE A 100 -6.52 -4.64 -4.03
N CYS A 101 -6.65 -4.49 -2.71
CA CYS A 101 -5.74 -5.11 -1.74
C CYS A 101 -6.50 -6.03 -0.79
N LYS A 102 -6.16 -7.32 -0.82
CA LYS A 102 -6.66 -8.32 0.13
C LYS A 102 -5.58 -8.61 1.16
N LEU A 103 -5.88 -8.37 2.43
CA LEU A 103 -4.98 -8.75 3.52
C LEU A 103 -5.16 -10.24 3.82
N ALA A 104 -4.06 -10.98 3.85
CA ALA A 104 -4.00 -12.36 4.29
C ALA A 104 -3.45 -12.42 5.72
N TRP A 105 -3.92 -13.39 6.50
CA TRP A 105 -3.55 -13.55 7.91
C TRP A 105 -2.95 -14.93 8.13
N LYS A 106 -1.85 -15.01 8.90
CA LYS A 106 -1.27 -16.30 9.31
C LYS A 106 -2.23 -17.14 10.14
N ASN A 107 -2.97 -16.52 11.07
CA ASN A 107 -3.81 -17.22 12.07
C ASN A 107 -5.26 -16.71 12.12
N GLY A 108 -5.76 -16.12 11.03
CA GLY A 108 -7.12 -15.53 10.96
C GLY A 108 -7.19 -14.06 11.36
N GLU A 109 -8.30 -13.39 11.00
CA GLU A 109 -8.49 -11.95 11.27
C GLU A 109 -8.69 -11.68 12.76
N THR A 110 -7.75 -10.95 13.37
CA THR A 110 -7.89 -10.48 14.75
C THR A 110 -8.53 -9.10 14.79
N THR A 111 -9.65 -8.96 15.50
CA THR A 111 -10.29 -7.67 15.82
C THR A 111 -9.48 -6.93 16.89
N THR A 112 -8.36 -6.33 16.51
CA THR A 112 -7.57 -5.49 17.43
C THR A 112 -8.10 -4.04 17.39
N PRO A 113 -8.41 -3.41 18.54
CA PRO A 113 -8.96 -2.04 18.59
C PRO A 113 -7.99 -0.96 18.08
N ALA A 114 -6.68 -1.25 18.08
CA ALA A 114 -5.64 -0.32 17.67
C ALA A 114 -4.64 -1.01 16.75
N GLN A 115 -4.41 -0.40 15.58
CA GLN A 115 -3.41 -0.82 14.61
C GLN A 115 -2.04 -0.40 15.14
N GLY A 116 -1.15 -1.36 15.36
CA GLY A 116 0.22 -1.10 15.80
C GLY A 116 1.17 -2.16 15.26
N GLU A 117 2.48 -2.05 15.54
CA GLU A 117 3.45 -3.02 15.01
C GLU A 117 3.18 -4.46 15.44
N GLY A 118 2.60 -4.68 16.63
CA GLY A 118 2.19 -6.01 17.09
C GLY A 118 1.10 -6.65 16.21
N TRP A 119 0.27 -5.84 15.55
CA TRP A 119 -0.77 -6.32 14.63
C TRP A 119 -0.18 -6.95 13.37
N ILE A 120 0.92 -6.38 12.85
CA ILE A 120 1.63 -6.91 11.67
C ILE A 120 2.17 -8.31 11.91
N LYS A 121 2.55 -8.66 13.15
CA LYS A 121 3.09 -9.98 13.49
C LYS A 121 2.08 -11.13 13.27
N ASN A 122 0.80 -10.80 13.18
CA ASN A 122 -0.28 -11.77 12.93
C ASN A 122 -0.63 -11.92 11.44
N MET A 123 -0.01 -11.12 10.57
CA MET A 123 -0.15 -11.19 9.11
C MET A 123 0.87 -12.13 8.50
#